data_AF-A0A1I5YML3-F1
#
_entry.id   AF-A0A1I5YML3-F1
#
_cell.length_a   1.000
_cell.length_b   1.000
_cell.length_c   1.000
_cell.angle_alpha   90.00
_cell.angle_beta   90.00
_cell.angle_gamma   90.00
#
_symmetry.space_group_name_H-M   'P 1'
#
loop_
_entity.id
_entity.type
_entity.pdbx_description
1 polymer ?
#
loop_
_entity_poly.entity_id
_entity_poly.type
_entity_poly.pdbx_seq_one_letter_code
_entity_poly.pdbx_strand_id
1 'polypeptide(L)'
;MVNVIFENAKCFLFGKSGAGLYILRTDIKRRVIIRNLSAFQKVQQYIINNFGATTSVTNLLAELHKDGIKVKRDTLLRYLEILKDSKIIYECKRFDLKSKKSIAGEQKYYLADLGFWFAMNTDNRINYGSVLENIVYKYAISKGYSISIGRIGKLECDFILRDKAMNYAYVQVAMTIMNDKITEDREYAPLEKIKDNYPKYVLTRSDLIQQRNGIKHVNIPQFMNEGCDFN
;
A
#
# COMPACT_ATOMS: atom_id res chain seq x y z
N MET A 1 -13.42 10.89 11.98
CA MET A 1 -12.79 9.87 11.12
C MET A 1 -12.22 8.70 11.92
N VAL A 2 -11.50 8.95 13.04
CA VAL A 2 -10.99 7.89 13.95
C VAL A 2 -12.11 7.02 14.56
N ASN A 3 -13.25 7.61 14.99
CA ASN A 3 -14.37 6.84 15.57
C ASN A 3 -15.06 5.89 14.58
N VAL A 4 -15.09 6.24 13.29
CA VAL A 4 -15.70 5.41 12.25
C VAL A 4 -14.82 4.20 11.92
N ILE A 5 -13.50 4.39 11.92
CA ILE A 5 -12.53 3.29 11.76
C ILE A 5 -12.65 2.33 12.95
N PHE A 6 -12.83 2.84 14.18
CA PHE A 6 -13.00 2.01 15.38
C PHE A 6 -14.33 1.23 15.42
N GLU A 7 -15.46 1.82 15.03
CA GLU A 7 -16.74 1.09 14.93
C GLU A 7 -16.71 0.02 13.84
N ASN A 8 -16.15 0.34 12.67
CA ASN A 8 -15.98 -0.63 11.60
C ASN A 8 -15.02 -1.75 12.02
N ALA A 9 -13.89 -1.43 12.67
CA ALA A 9 -12.93 -2.41 13.19
C ALA A 9 -13.51 -3.29 14.30
N LYS A 10 -14.39 -2.79 15.16
CA LYS A 10 -15.06 -3.61 16.20
C LYS A 10 -15.99 -4.66 15.60
N CYS A 11 -16.77 -4.30 14.59
CA CYS A 11 -17.54 -5.29 13.84
C CYS A 11 -16.63 -6.23 13.03
N PHE A 12 -15.50 -5.70 12.52
CA PHE A 12 -14.56 -6.41 11.64
C PHE A 12 -13.70 -7.48 12.34
N LEU A 13 -13.23 -7.17 13.54
CA LEU A 13 -12.26 -7.97 14.28
C LEU A 13 -12.93 -8.93 15.28
N PHE A 14 -14.12 -8.59 15.79
CA PHE A 14 -14.83 -9.37 16.80
C PHE A 14 -16.15 -9.84 16.22
N GLY A 15 -16.11 -10.87 15.36
CA GLY A 15 -17.32 -11.51 14.86
C GLY A 15 -18.21 -11.96 16.02
N LYS A 16 -19.42 -11.40 16.15
CA LYS A 16 -20.43 -12.03 16.99
C LYS A 16 -20.83 -13.35 16.32
N SER A 17 -20.47 -14.43 16.97
CA SER A 17 -20.85 -15.81 16.67
C SER A 17 -22.37 -15.95 16.65
N GLY A 18 -22.92 -16.16 15.46
CA GLY A 18 -24.34 -16.43 15.25
C GLY A 18 -24.68 -16.55 13.77
N ALA A 19 -24.63 -17.79 13.26
CA ALA A 19 -25.16 -18.24 11.96
C ALA A 19 -24.79 -17.41 10.70
N GLY A 20 -23.67 -17.77 10.06
CA GLY A 20 -23.51 -17.76 8.59
C GLY A 20 -23.54 -16.44 7.81
N LEU A 21 -23.84 -15.30 8.43
CA LEU A 21 -24.05 -14.03 7.74
C LEU A 21 -23.25 -12.89 8.38
N TYR A 22 -22.28 -12.37 7.65
CA TYR A 22 -21.50 -11.21 8.06
C TYR A 22 -22.04 -9.95 7.40
N ILE A 23 -22.56 -9.03 8.21
CA ILE A 23 -23.09 -7.75 7.72
C ILE A 23 -22.02 -6.70 7.97
N LEU A 24 -21.31 -6.34 6.91
CA LEU A 24 -20.46 -5.15 6.92
C LEU A 24 -21.32 -3.93 6.69
N ARG A 25 -21.30 -3.02 7.67
CA ARG A 25 -21.82 -1.68 7.49
C ARG A 25 -20.69 -0.83 6.96
N THR A 26 -20.63 -0.64 5.65
CA THR A 26 -19.76 0.39 5.09
C THR A 26 -20.36 1.77 5.38
N ASP A 27 -19.55 2.82 5.40
CA ASP A 27 -19.99 4.22 5.57
C ASP A 27 -21.12 4.63 4.59
N ILE A 28 -21.34 3.85 3.53
CA ILE A 28 -22.28 4.10 2.42
C ILE A 28 -23.67 3.46 2.66
N LYS A 29 -24.00 3.00 3.88
CA LYS A 29 -25.33 2.41 4.22
C LYS A 29 -25.75 1.19 3.36
N ARG A 30 -24.83 0.53 2.64
CA ARG A 30 -25.13 -0.70 1.87
C ARG A 30 -24.87 -1.93 2.71
N ARG A 31 -25.86 -2.83 2.81
CA ARG A 31 -25.67 -4.16 3.40
C ARG A 31 -24.99 -5.05 2.38
N VAL A 32 -23.75 -5.46 2.67
CA VAL A 32 -23.09 -6.49 1.86
C VAL A 32 -23.32 -7.85 2.50
N ILE A 33 -23.86 -8.79 1.72
CA ILE A 33 -24.05 -10.17 2.15
C ILE A 33 -22.87 -11.02 1.69
N ILE A 34 -22.09 -11.49 2.66
CA ILE A 34 -20.99 -12.42 2.45
C ILE A 34 -21.48 -13.84 2.74
N ARG A 35 -21.69 -14.62 1.67
CA ARG A 35 -22.19 -16.01 1.77
C ARG A 35 -21.15 -16.98 2.32
N ASN A 36 -19.88 -16.81 1.95
CA ASN A 36 -18.78 -17.65 2.42
C ASN A 36 -17.83 -16.82 3.28
N LEU A 37 -18.21 -16.66 4.55
CA LEU A 37 -17.47 -15.86 5.52
C LEU A 37 -16.06 -16.42 5.74
N SER A 38 -15.89 -17.74 5.82
CA SER A 38 -14.58 -18.36 6.01
C SER A 38 -13.62 -17.99 4.88
N ALA A 39 -14.05 -18.11 3.62
CA ALA A 39 -13.22 -17.71 2.48
C ALA A 39 -12.91 -16.21 2.49
N PHE A 40 -13.87 -15.36 2.86
CA PHE A 40 -13.64 -13.92 2.97
C PHE A 40 -12.59 -13.58 4.03
N GLN A 41 -12.70 -14.15 5.23
CA GLN A 41 -11.75 -13.93 6.32
C GLN A 41 -10.34 -14.40 5.94
N LYS A 42 -10.20 -15.53 5.24
CA LYS A 42 -8.90 -15.98 4.76
C LYS A 42 -8.30 -15.06 3.71
N VAL A 43 -9.11 -14.55 2.78
CA VAL A 43 -8.67 -13.55 1.78
C VAL A 43 -8.25 -12.24 2.47
N GLN A 44 -9.05 -11.76 3.43
CA GLN A 44 -8.73 -10.60 4.24
C GLN A 44 -7.39 -10.78 4.97
N GLN A 45 -7.22 -11.89 5.68
CA GLN A 45 -5.99 -12.21 6.40
C GLN A 45 -4.79 -12.23 5.44
N TYR A 46 -4.93 -12.87 4.28
CA TYR A 46 -3.87 -12.91 3.28
C TYR A 46 -3.47 -11.50 2.81
N ILE A 47 -4.45 -10.66 2.46
CA ILE A 47 -4.19 -9.29 2.01
C ILE A 47 -3.53 -8.46 3.11
N ILE A 48 -3.98 -8.61 4.35
CA ILE A 48 -3.44 -7.86 5.47
C ILE A 48 -2.02 -8.31 5.80
N ASN A 49 -1.72 -9.60 5.69
CA ASN A 49 -0.37 -10.11 5.94
C ASN A 49 0.63 -9.75 4.82
N ASN A 50 0.13 -9.50 3.61
CA ASN A 50 0.95 -9.19 2.43
C ASN A 50 0.78 -7.73 1.96
N PHE A 51 0.41 -6.81 2.85
CA PHE A 51 0.28 -5.40 2.50
C PHE A 51 1.61 -4.82 2.00
N GLY A 52 1.54 -3.89 1.05
CA GLY A 52 2.71 -3.31 0.37
C GLY A 52 3.41 -4.25 -0.63
N ALA A 53 3.05 -5.54 -0.70
CA ALA A 53 3.61 -6.43 -1.72
C ALA A 53 2.97 -6.20 -3.09
N THR A 54 3.80 -6.14 -4.13
CA THR A 54 3.33 -6.05 -5.52
C THR A 54 2.65 -7.36 -5.93
N THR A 55 1.39 -7.26 -6.35
CA THR A 55 0.58 -8.42 -6.74
C THR A 55 -0.28 -8.13 -7.96
N SER A 56 -0.90 -9.18 -8.51
CA SER A 56 -1.96 -9.08 -9.50
C SER A 56 -3.15 -9.92 -9.04
N VAL A 57 -4.36 -9.65 -9.57
CA VAL A 57 -5.55 -10.46 -9.25
C VAL A 57 -5.31 -11.94 -9.61
N THR A 58 -4.55 -12.19 -10.67
CA THR A 58 -4.20 -13.56 -11.10
C THR A 58 -3.22 -14.22 -10.13
N ASN A 59 -2.16 -13.51 -9.72
CA ASN A 59 -1.18 -14.05 -8.78
C ASN A 59 -1.81 -14.28 -7.41
N LEU A 60 -2.58 -13.32 -6.91
CA LEU A 60 -3.32 -13.44 -5.67
C LEU A 60 -4.25 -14.66 -5.67
N LEU A 61 -4.97 -14.90 -6.77
CA LEU A 61 -5.83 -16.07 -6.90
C LEU A 61 -5.02 -17.38 -6.81
N ALA A 62 -3.87 -17.43 -7.48
CA ALA A 62 -2.99 -18.60 -7.47
C ALA A 62 -2.42 -18.87 -6.07
N GLU A 63 -1.94 -17.84 -5.37
CA GLU A 63 -1.42 -17.97 -4.01
C GLU A 63 -2.51 -18.40 -3.02
N LEU A 64 -3.70 -17.82 -3.09
CA LEU A 64 -4.84 -18.24 -2.28
C LEU A 64 -5.21 -19.71 -2.53
N HIS A 65 -5.14 -20.20 -3.78
CA HIS A 65 -5.41 -21.59 -4.10
C HIS A 65 -4.35 -22.55 -3.54
N LYS A 66 -3.07 -22.15 -3.53
CA LYS A 66 -1.98 -22.92 -2.89
C LYS A 66 -2.22 -23.07 -1.39
N ASP A 67 -2.74 -22.03 -0.74
CA ASP A 67 -3.11 -22.02 0.68
C ASP A 67 -4.47 -22.72 0.96
N GLY A 68 -5.03 -23.41 -0.04
CA GLY A 68 -6.28 -24.18 0.08
C GLY A 68 -7.56 -23.34 0.03
N ILE A 69 -7.48 -22.05 -0.33
CA ILE A 69 -8.61 -21.12 -0.38
C ILE A 69 -9.19 -21.11 -1.80
N LYS A 70 -10.12 -22.03 -2.08
CA LYS A 70 -10.76 -22.16 -3.40
C LYS A 70 -11.82 -21.08 -3.64
N VAL A 71 -11.41 -19.93 -4.17
CA VAL A 71 -12.31 -18.85 -4.61
C VAL A 71 -12.25 -18.64 -6.13
N LYS A 72 -13.34 -18.20 -6.74
CA LYS A 72 -13.37 -17.75 -8.15
C LYS A 72 -12.82 -16.31 -8.26
N ARG A 73 -12.33 -15.94 -9.44
CA ARG A 73 -11.81 -14.58 -9.71
C ARG A 73 -12.81 -13.48 -9.35
N ASP A 74 -14.07 -13.61 -9.77
CA ASP A 74 -15.10 -12.60 -9.48
C ASP A 74 -15.40 -12.49 -7.98
N THR A 75 -15.35 -13.60 -7.26
CA THR A 75 -15.49 -13.62 -5.80
C THR A 75 -14.34 -12.87 -5.14
N LEU A 76 -13.10 -13.10 -5.59
CA LEU A 76 -11.92 -12.39 -5.09
C LEU A 76 -12.02 -10.89 -5.35
N LEU A 77 -12.37 -10.47 -6.57
CA LEU A 77 -12.59 -9.07 -6.90
C LEU A 77 -13.66 -8.43 -6.02
N ARG A 78 -14.79 -9.13 -5.81
CA ARG A 78 -15.84 -8.66 -4.90
C ARG A 78 -15.32 -8.51 -3.46
N TYR A 79 -14.51 -9.46 -2.97
CA TYR A 79 -13.94 -9.37 -1.63
C TYR A 79 -12.96 -8.21 -1.49
N LEU A 80 -12.11 -7.96 -2.49
CA LEU A 80 -11.23 -6.81 -2.52
C LEU A 80 -12.02 -5.49 -2.51
N GLU A 81 -13.11 -5.42 -3.28
CA GLU A 81 -13.98 -4.24 -3.30
C GLU A 81 -14.59 -3.97 -1.93
N ILE A 82 -15.09 -5.02 -1.26
CA ILE A 82 -15.61 -4.92 0.10
C ILE A 82 -14.56 -4.39 1.08
N LEU A 83 -13.32 -4.86 0.99
CA LEU A 83 -12.22 -4.40 1.86
C LEU A 83 -11.87 -2.92 1.62
N LYS A 84 -11.93 -2.46 0.36
CA LYS A 84 -11.73 -1.06 -0.02
C LYS A 84 -12.88 -0.17 0.46
N ASP A 85 -14.12 -0.57 0.22
CA ASP A 85 -15.32 0.17 0.63
C ASP A 85 -15.43 0.29 2.16
N SER A 86 -14.97 -0.74 2.88
CA SER A 86 -14.92 -0.77 4.34
C SER A 86 -13.70 -0.02 4.91
N LYS A 87 -12.87 0.61 4.07
CA LYS A 87 -11.67 1.35 4.47
C LYS A 87 -10.69 0.50 5.29
N ILE A 88 -10.54 -0.77 4.93
CA ILE A 88 -9.51 -1.64 5.50
C ILE A 88 -8.23 -1.52 4.69
N ILE A 89 -8.38 -1.49 3.37
CA ILE A 89 -7.26 -1.38 2.43
C ILE A 89 -7.47 -0.23 1.44
N TYR A 90 -6.36 0.26 0.92
CA TYR A 90 -6.26 1.18 -0.21
C TYR A 90 -5.51 0.49 -1.35
N GLU A 91 -6.06 0.59 -2.55
CA GLU A 91 -5.45 0.05 -3.77
C GLU A 91 -4.54 1.10 -4.40
N CYS A 92 -3.26 0.75 -4.59
CA CYS A 92 -2.29 1.55 -5.33
C CYS A 92 -2.02 0.88 -6.67
N LYS A 93 -2.61 1.43 -7.73
CA LYS A 93 -2.50 0.89 -9.09
C LYS A 93 -1.17 1.25 -9.72
N ARG A 94 -0.74 0.44 -10.68
CA ARG A 94 0.42 0.76 -11.51
C ARG A 94 0.12 1.89 -12.49
N PHE A 95 1.09 2.77 -12.64
CA PHE A 95 1.17 3.79 -13.68
C PHE A 95 2.38 3.53 -14.58
N ASP A 96 2.17 3.61 -15.88
CA ASP A 96 3.23 3.56 -16.86
C ASP A 96 3.59 4.97 -17.31
N LEU A 97 4.82 5.37 -17.00
CA LEU A 97 5.37 6.68 -17.35
C LEU A 97 5.50 6.89 -18.86
N LYS A 98 5.75 5.82 -19.64
CA LYS A 98 5.90 5.94 -21.10
C LYS A 98 4.56 6.23 -21.77
N SER A 99 3.53 5.46 -21.43
CA SER A 99 2.20 5.62 -22.02
C SER A 99 1.32 6.63 -21.29
N LYS A 100 1.75 7.12 -20.12
CA LYS A 100 0.98 7.95 -19.17
C LYS A 100 -0.40 7.34 -18.82
N LYS A 101 -0.50 6.01 -18.87
CA LYS A 101 -1.73 5.26 -18.59
C LYS A 101 -1.59 4.44 -17.33
N SER A 102 -2.69 4.31 -16.60
CA SER A 102 -2.80 3.26 -15.60
C SER A 102 -2.87 1.92 -16.32
N ILE A 103 -1.97 1.01 -15.97
CA ILE A 103 -1.93 -0.33 -16.56
C ILE A 103 -2.69 -1.29 -15.64
N ALA A 104 -3.59 -2.08 -16.23
CA ALA A 104 -4.23 -3.18 -15.54
C ALA A 104 -3.22 -4.31 -15.32
N GLY A 105 -3.09 -4.80 -14.10
CA GLY A 105 -2.31 -6.01 -13.80
C GLY A 105 -1.67 -5.97 -12.43
N GLU A 106 -0.65 -5.13 -12.27
CA GLU A 106 0.10 -5.01 -11.02
C GLU A 106 -0.43 -3.89 -10.14
N GLN A 107 -0.52 -4.16 -8.84
CA GLN A 107 -1.00 -3.24 -7.82
C GLN A 107 -0.42 -3.62 -6.46
N LYS A 108 -0.36 -2.65 -5.55
CA LYS A 108 -0.11 -2.86 -4.12
C LYS A 108 -1.38 -2.56 -3.33
N TYR A 109 -1.55 -3.22 -2.20
CA TYR A 109 -2.60 -2.90 -1.22
C TYR A 109 -1.96 -2.38 0.06
N TYR A 110 -2.32 -1.18 0.48
CA TYR A 110 -1.88 -0.59 1.75
C TYR A 110 -3.01 -0.61 2.77
N LEU A 111 -2.68 -0.80 4.04
CA LEU A 111 -3.64 -0.77 5.13
C LEU A 111 -4.06 0.66 5.42
N ALA A 112 -5.35 0.82 5.74
CA ALA A 112 -5.85 2.09 6.21
C ALA A 112 -5.33 2.46 7.59
N ASP A 113 -5.08 1.44 8.41
CA ASP A 113 -4.51 1.48 9.75
C ASP A 113 -3.64 0.22 9.95
N LEU A 114 -2.40 0.40 10.42
CA LEU A 114 -1.49 -0.73 10.67
C LEU A 114 -1.96 -1.59 11.85
N GLY A 115 -2.83 -1.07 12.72
CA GLY A 115 -3.49 -1.80 13.79
C GLY A 115 -4.27 -3.02 13.31
N PHE A 116 -4.74 -3.05 12.05
CA PHE A 116 -5.35 -4.25 11.48
C PHE A 116 -4.36 -5.42 11.43
N TRP A 117 -3.09 -5.16 11.12
CA TRP A 117 -2.06 -6.20 11.10
C TRP A 117 -1.80 -6.75 12.50
N PHE A 118 -1.62 -5.86 13.49
CA PHE A 118 -1.37 -6.25 14.89
C PHE A 118 -2.56 -6.96 15.54
N ALA A 119 -3.79 -6.63 15.14
CA ALA A 119 -4.98 -7.32 15.64
C ALA A 119 -5.11 -8.76 15.12
N MET A 120 -4.49 -9.06 13.97
CA MET A 120 -4.58 -10.36 13.29
C MET A 120 -3.32 -11.23 13.41
N ASN A 121 -2.21 -10.67 13.89
CA ASN A 121 -0.95 -11.38 14.04
C ASN A 121 -0.42 -11.19 15.47
N THR A 122 -0.09 -12.30 16.12
CA THR A 122 0.49 -12.30 17.48
C THR A 122 2.02 -12.35 17.47
N ASP A 123 2.64 -12.58 16.33
CA ASP A 123 4.09 -12.54 16.15
C ASP A 123 4.53 -11.13 15.70
N ASN A 124 5.69 -10.67 16.16
CA ASN A 124 6.19 -9.31 15.93
C ASN A 124 7.04 -9.18 14.65
N ARG A 125 6.94 -10.13 13.71
CA ARG A 125 7.71 -10.18 12.47
C ARG A 125 7.04 -9.42 11.32
N ILE A 126 6.73 -8.15 11.53
CA ILE A 126 6.20 -7.30 10.48
C ILE A 126 7.33 -6.87 9.52
N ASN A 127 7.03 -6.79 8.21
CA ASN A 127 7.96 -6.24 7.24
C ASN A 127 8.04 -4.72 7.39
N TYR A 128 9.12 -4.20 7.99
CA TYR A 128 9.32 -2.77 8.21
C TYR A 128 9.38 -1.95 6.91
N GLY A 129 9.82 -2.53 5.79
CA GLY A 129 9.79 -1.87 4.48
C GLY A 129 8.34 -1.56 4.07
N SER A 130 7.46 -2.58 4.09
CA SER A 130 6.03 -2.40 3.83
C SER A 130 5.38 -1.41 4.79
N VAL A 131 5.77 -1.41 6.07
CA VAL A 131 5.27 -0.46 7.07
C VAL A 131 5.62 0.98 6.69
N LEU A 132 6.89 1.25 6.36
CA LEU A 132 7.34 2.59 5.98
C LEU A 132 6.68 3.04 4.68
N GLU A 133 6.58 2.17 3.67
CA GLU A 133 5.82 2.46 2.45
C GLU A 133 4.37 2.84 2.78
N ASN A 134 3.70 2.08 3.66
CA ASN A 134 2.33 2.36 4.06
C ASN A 134 2.21 3.72 4.77
N ILE A 135 3.16 4.08 5.62
CA ILE A 135 3.20 5.36 6.33
C ILE A 135 3.36 6.51 5.32
N VAL A 136 4.31 6.39 4.39
CA VAL A 136 4.54 7.38 3.33
C VAL A 136 3.31 7.50 2.42
N TYR A 137 2.71 6.38 2.03
CA TYR A 137 1.48 6.36 1.24
C TYR A 137 0.37 7.15 1.94
N LYS A 138 0.13 6.88 3.23
CA LYS A 138 -0.92 7.55 4.02
C LYS A 138 -0.66 9.05 4.16
N TYR A 139 0.59 9.45 4.34
CA TYR A 139 0.97 10.86 4.41
C TYR A 139 0.77 11.58 3.07
N ALA A 140 1.20 10.99 1.96
CA ALA A 140 0.98 11.57 0.64
C ALA A 140 -0.53 11.68 0.31
N ILE A 141 -1.35 10.68 0.67
CA ILE A 141 -2.81 10.78 0.52
C ILE A 141 -3.38 11.92 1.37
N SER A 142 -2.92 12.10 2.62
CA SER A 142 -3.43 13.17 3.49
C SER A 142 -3.06 14.58 2.98
N LYS A 143 -1.96 14.69 2.24
CA LYS A 143 -1.57 15.90 1.49
C LYS A 143 -2.29 16.09 0.16
N GLY A 144 -3.13 15.14 -0.25
CA GLY A 144 -3.97 15.25 -1.44
C GLY A 144 -3.30 14.83 -2.74
N TYR A 145 -2.20 14.06 -2.67
CA TYR A 145 -1.57 13.48 -3.86
C TYR A 145 -2.40 12.29 -4.39
N SER A 146 -2.44 12.16 -5.71
CA SER A 146 -2.75 10.89 -6.35
C SER A 146 -1.48 10.04 -6.38
N ILE A 147 -1.59 8.75 -6.07
CA ILE A 147 -0.43 7.87 -5.91
C ILE A 147 -0.56 6.66 -6.85
N SER A 148 0.54 6.25 -7.44
CA SER A 148 0.64 5.03 -8.24
C SER A 148 2.00 4.37 -8.08
N ILE A 149 2.08 3.05 -8.24
CA ILE A 149 3.39 2.37 -8.34
C ILE A 149 3.98 2.57 -9.73
N GLY A 150 5.30 2.79 -9.81
CA GLY A 150 6.00 3.08 -11.06
C GLY A 150 6.92 1.96 -11.51
N ARG A 151 7.08 1.79 -12.83
CA ARG A 151 8.22 1.05 -13.39
C ARG A 151 9.04 1.89 -14.35
N ILE A 152 10.36 1.88 -14.15
CA ILE A 152 11.35 2.52 -15.01
C ILE A 152 12.20 1.42 -15.64
N GLY A 153 11.80 1.02 -16.85
CA GLY A 153 12.33 -0.18 -17.48
C GLY A 153 11.92 -1.44 -16.69
N LYS A 154 12.91 -2.10 -16.07
CA LYS A 154 12.70 -3.27 -15.20
C LYS A 154 12.66 -2.94 -13.71
N LEU A 155 13.03 -1.71 -13.33
CA LEU A 155 13.10 -1.30 -11.94
C LEU A 155 11.75 -0.75 -11.48
N GLU A 156 11.35 -1.10 -10.26
CA GLU A 156 10.18 -0.54 -9.61
C GLU A 156 10.59 0.74 -8.87
N CYS A 157 9.75 1.76 -8.93
CA CYS A 157 9.80 2.92 -8.06
C CYS A 157 8.53 2.87 -7.21
N ASP A 158 8.69 2.98 -5.89
CA ASP A 158 7.59 2.72 -4.96
C ASP A 158 6.39 3.61 -5.23
N PHE A 159 6.63 4.92 -5.40
CA PHE A 159 5.56 5.87 -5.69
C PHE A 159 5.91 6.87 -6.78
N ILE A 160 4.98 7.00 -7.71
CA ILE A 160 4.78 8.17 -8.55
C ILE A 160 3.63 8.95 -7.93
N LEU A 161 3.94 10.14 -7.41
CA LEU A 161 2.99 11.06 -6.84
C LEU A 161 2.57 12.07 -7.91
N ARG A 162 1.31 12.49 -7.87
CA ARG A 162 0.80 13.58 -8.69
C ARG A 162 -0.02 14.54 -7.85
N ASP A 163 0.36 15.81 -7.83
CA ASP A 163 -0.36 16.86 -7.11
C ASP A 163 -1.63 17.31 -7.86
N LYS A 164 -2.35 18.28 -7.29
CA LYS A 164 -3.56 18.86 -7.91
C LYS A 164 -3.25 19.71 -9.16
N ALA A 165 -2.03 20.21 -9.28
CA ALA A 165 -1.54 20.97 -10.43
C ALA A 165 -0.96 20.08 -11.53
N MET A 166 -1.08 18.75 -11.41
CA MET A 166 -0.59 17.75 -12.34
C MET A 166 0.95 17.65 -12.42
N ASN A 167 1.66 18.19 -11.45
CA ASN A 167 3.10 17.96 -11.29
C ASN A 167 3.34 16.58 -10.69
N TYR A 168 4.47 15.98 -11.06
CA TYR A 168 4.87 14.67 -10.56
C TYR A 168 5.98 14.78 -9.51
N ALA A 169 6.06 13.78 -8.65
CA ALA A 169 7.22 13.51 -7.82
C ALA A 169 7.46 12.00 -7.76
N TYR A 170 8.72 11.61 -7.60
CA TYR A 170 9.12 10.21 -7.53
C TYR A 170 9.70 9.91 -6.17
N VAL A 171 9.26 8.82 -5.55
CA VAL A 171 9.63 8.48 -4.19
C VAL A 171 10.03 7.01 -4.13
N GLN A 172 11.23 6.77 -3.60
CA GLN A 172 11.69 5.47 -3.15
C GLN A 172 11.75 5.48 -1.62
N VAL A 173 11.29 4.41 -0.98
CA VAL A 173 11.24 4.27 0.47
C VAL A 173 12.12 3.12 0.91
N ALA A 174 12.99 3.36 1.89
CA ALA A 174 13.84 2.32 2.45
C ALA A 174 13.92 2.40 3.97
N MET A 175 14.12 1.25 4.62
CA MET A 175 14.37 1.21 6.06
C MET A 175 15.71 1.87 6.39
N THR A 176 16.75 1.47 5.66
CA THR A 176 18.07 2.07 5.67
C THR A 176 18.76 1.80 4.34
N ILE A 177 19.56 2.75 3.88
CA ILE A 177 20.48 2.58 2.74
C ILE A 177 21.95 2.52 3.20
N MET A 178 22.20 2.56 4.51
CA MET A 178 23.55 2.67 5.08
C MET A 178 24.23 1.31 5.32
N ASN A 179 23.50 0.20 5.16
CA ASN A 179 24.03 -1.14 5.40
C ASN A 179 25.20 -1.48 4.46
N ASP A 180 25.03 -1.16 3.18
CA ASP A 180 26.02 -1.47 2.15
C ASP A 180 25.73 -0.67 0.87
N LYS A 181 26.76 -0.53 0.03
CA LYS A 181 26.68 0.23 -1.23
C LYS A 181 25.71 -0.38 -2.24
N ILE A 182 25.50 -1.71 -2.22
CA ILE A 182 24.60 -2.41 -3.13
C ILE A 182 23.16 -2.03 -2.81
N THR A 183 22.78 -1.98 -1.53
CA THR A 183 21.48 -1.52 -1.07
C THR A 183 21.27 -0.07 -1.47
N GLU A 184 22.23 0.82 -1.21
CA GLU A 184 22.16 2.22 -1.64
C GLU A 184 21.94 2.33 -3.16
N ASP A 185 22.79 1.69 -3.97
CA ASP A 185 22.68 1.73 -5.42
C ASP A 185 21.35 1.18 -5.93
N ARG A 186 20.81 0.14 -5.28
CA ARG A 186 19.50 -0.42 -5.61
C ARG A 186 18.37 0.60 -5.40
N GLU A 187 18.37 1.33 -4.28
CA GLU A 187 17.32 2.30 -3.97
C GLU A 187 17.40 3.56 -4.84
N TYR A 188 18.61 3.98 -5.25
CA TYR A 188 18.76 5.15 -6.13
C TYR A 188 18.54 4.84 -7.61
N ALA A 189 18.87 3.63 -8.07
CA ALA A 189 18.87 3.27 -9.49
C ALA A 189 17.55 3.51 -10.25
N PRO A 190 16.34 3.28 -9.68
CA PRO A 190 15.09 3.59 -10.38
C PRO A 190 14.95 5.09 -10.65
N LEU A 191 15.31 5.93 -9.67
CA LEU A 191 15.18 7.39 -9.73
C LEU A 191 16.19 8.02 -10.69
N GLU A 192 17.44 7.54 -10.68
CA GLU A 192 18.50 8.03 -11.57
C GLU A 192 18.23 7.75 -13.05
N LYS A 193 17.40 6.75 -13.36
CA LYS A 193 16.99 6.44 -14.74
C LYS A 193 15.88 7.36 -15.26
N ILE A 194 15.24 8.14 -14.39
CA ILE A 194 14.20 9.09 -14.78
C ILE A 194 14.87 10.37 -15.28
N LYS A 195 14.67 10.66 -16.58
CA LYS A 195 15.34 11.76 -17.28
C LYS A 195 14.61 13.10 -17.21
N ASP A 196 13.42 13.14 -16.63
CA ASP A 196 12.72 14.42 -16.44
C ASP A 196 13.28 15.20 -15.23
N ASN A 197 12.79 16.42 -15.06
CA ASN A 197 13.23 17.34 -14.01
C ASN A 197 12.27 17.39 -12.81
N TYR A 198 11.33 16.46 -12.69
CA TYR A 198 10.47 16.40 -11.51
C TYR A 198 11.28 15.98 -10.29
N PRO A 199 10.88 16.43 -9.08
CA PRO A 199 11.57 16.12 -7.84
C PRO A 199 11.57 14.62 -7.56
N LYS A 200 12.71 14.14 -7.04
CA LYS A 200 12.99 12.74 -6.75
C LYS A 200 13.43 12.64 -5.29
N TYR A 201 12.90 11.65 -4.59
CA TYR A 201 13.11 11.48 -3.15
C TYR A 201 13.54 10.05 -2.83
N VAL A 202 14.55 9.93 -1.97
CA VAL A 202 14.83 8.72 -1.20
C VAL A 202 14.43 9.03 0.24
N LEU A 203 13.40 8.35 0.72
CA LEU A 203 12.89 8.47 2.08
C LEU A 203 13.41 7.33 2.93
N THR A 204 14.14 7.64 4.00
CA THR A 204 14.58 6.60 4.94
C THR A 204 14.15 6.86 6.37
N ARG A 205 14.29 5.87 7.26
CA ARG A 205 13.82 6.01 8.64
C ARG A 205 14.62 7.08 9.40
N SER A 206 15.94 6.98 9.34
CA SER A 206 16.85 7.71 10.22
C SER A 206 18.31 7.65 9.75
N ASP A 207 18.55 7.61 8.44
CA ASP A 207 19.93 7.53 7.93
C ASP A 207 20.60 8.92 7.92
N LEU A 208 21.93 8.91 7.79
CA LEU A 208 22.68 10.12 7.46
C LEU A 208 22.34 10.57 6.04
N ILE A 209 21.95 11.82 5.91
CA ILE A 209 21.52 12.41 4.63
C ILE A 209 22.68 12.41 3.62
N GLN A 210 22.44 11.82 2.46
CA GLN A 210 23.37 11.75 1.34
C GLN A 210 23.00 12.78 0.27
N GLN A 211 24.00 13.22 -0.49
CA GLN A 211 23.83 14.05 -1.68
C GLN A 211 24.19 13.22 -2.91
N ARG A 212 23.19 12.92 -3.75
CA ARG A 212 23.40 12.04 -4.92
C ARG A 212 22.50 12.47 -6.08
N ASN A 213 23.12 12.91 -7.18
CA ASN A 213 22.45 13.20 -8.46
C ASN A 213 21.21 14.12 -8.34
N GLY A 214 21.22 15.06 -7.39
CA GLY A 214 20.11 15.98 -7.14
C GLY A 214 18.85 15.32 -6.55
N ILE A 215 18.92 14.05 -6.16
CA ILE A 215 17.84 13.32 -5.48
C ILE A 215 17.84 13.74 -4.01
N LYS A 216 16.67 14.13 -3.50
CA LYS A 216 16.48 14.57 -2.12
C LYS A 216 16.44 13.36 -1.20
N HIS A 217 17.51 13.11 -0.46
CA HIS A 217 17.49 12.14 0.63
C HIS A 217 16.96 12.83 1.89
N VAL A 218 15.87 12.33 2.45
CA VAL A 218 15.28 12.88 3.68
C VAL A 218 14.79 11.77 4.62
N ASN A 219 14.77 12.06 5.91
CA ASN A 219 14.26 11.13 6.92
C ASN A 219 12.76 11.31 7.11
N ILE A 220 12.02 10.19 7.08
CA ILE A 220 10.55 10.16 7.12
C ILE A 220 9.97 10.92 8.32
N PRO A 221 10.40 10.67 9.58
CA PRO A 221 9.80 11.34 10.73
C PRO A 221 9.96 12.86 10.67
N GLN A 222 11.15 13.34 10.28
CA GLN A 222 11.43 14.77 10.16
C GLN A 222 10.59 15.39 9.04
N PHE A 223 10.59 14.78 7.85
CA PHE A 223 9.83 15.26 6.70
C PHE A 223 8.32 15.40 7.00
N MET A 224 7.75 14.43 7.72
CA MET A 224 6.34 14.47 8.11
C MET A 224 6.06 15.47 9.22
N ASN A 225 6.96 15.59 10.21
CA ASN A 225 6.80 16.52 11.34
C ASN A 225 6.85 17.98 10.89
N GLU A 226 7.71 18.29 9.92
CA GLU A 226 7.81 19.62 9.29
C GLU A 226 6.64 19.91 8.35
N GLY A 227 5.79 18.91 8.05
CA GLY A 227 4.68 19.07 7.14
C GLY A 227 5.11 19.30 5.70
N CYS A 228 6.26 18.76 5.28
CA CYS A 228 6.82 18.96 3.95
C CYS A 228 5.94 18.36 2.85
N ASP A 229 5.95 19.00 1.67
CA ASP A 229 5.30 18.53 0.46
C ASP A 229 6.34 17.98 -0.54
N PHE A 230 5.90 17.14 -1.47
CA PHE A 230 6.74 16.51 -2.48
C PHE A 230 6.90 17.40 -3.72
N ASN A 231 7.54 18.55 -3.56
CA ASN A 231 7.67 19.59 -4.60
C ASN A 231 9.12 19.82 -5.05
#